data_AF-A0A1I8AMU9-F1
#
_entry.id   AF-A0A1I8AMU9-F1
#
_cell.length_a   1.000
_cell.length_b   1.000
_cell.length_c   1.000
_cell.angle_alpha   90.00
_cell.angle_beta   90.00
_cell.angle_gamma   90.00
#
_symmetry.space_group_name_H-M   'P 1'
#
loop_
_entity.id
_entity.type
_entity.pdbx_description
1 polymer ?
#
loop_
_entity_poly.entity_id
_entity_poly.type
_entity_poly.pdbx_seq_one_letter_code
_entity_poly.pdbx_strand_id
1 'polypeptide(L)'
;MAFSRPYSRLLLTAASKLAIRLAPDRLSCIDLASCLSASLEPSTSDVVDRLNERINNALKSDIKNLVVFDDVSCLEAFSGEMSKALVSRMLLSLKARMTPGSLIVAATKSGALPVRSDFTIRISPVGTGFSKDISAEVVIENSAFKKSAKKTYHACIRDRSVKFFVPGSVRPLS
;
A
#
# COMPACT_ATOMS: atom_id res chain seq x y z
N MET A 1 14.98 -16.99 -16.31
CA MET A 1 13.70 -17.43 -15.71
C MET A 1 13.65 -16.93 -14.27
N ALA A 2 12.73 -16.01 -13.96
CA ALA A 2 12.74 -15.22 -12.73
C ALA A 2 12.15 -15.98 -11.52
N PHE A 3 12.92 -16.04 -10.45
CA PHE A 3 12.47 -16.44 -9.11
C PHE A 3 11.79 -15.24 -8.43
N SER A 4 10.48 -15.04 -8.64
CA SER A 4 9.65 -14.11 -7.84
C SER A 4 8.23 -14.66 -7.55
N ARG A 5 8.09 -15.99 -7.63
CA ARG A 5 6.79 -16.71 -7.54
C ARG A 5 6.05 -16.69 -6.19
N PRO A 6 6.65 -16.44 -5.00
CA PRO A 6 5.90 -16.62 -3.75
C PRO A 6 4.86 -15.51 -3.53
N TYR A 7 5.19 -14.24 -3.81
CA TYR A 7 4.30 -13.11 -3.52
C TYR A 7 3.09 -13.06 -4.45
N SER A 8 3.31 -13.30 -5.76
CA SER A 8 2.21 -13.37 -6.73
C SER A 8 1.25 -14.53 -6.42
N ARG A 9 1.76 -15.68 -5.96
CA ARG A 9 0.92 -16.79 -5.48
C ARG A 9 0.09 -16.41 -4.26
N LEU A 10 0.67 -15.72 -3.29
CA LEU A 10 -0.06 -15.26 -2.10
C LEU A 10 -1.18 -14.29 -2.48
N LEU A 11 -0.89 -13.32 -3.36
CA LEU A 11 -1.88 -12.35 -3.85
C LEU A 11 -3.01 -13.05 -4.62
N LEU A 12 -2.69 -13.95 -5.54
CA LEU A 12 -3.69 -14.71 -6.30
C LEU A 12 -4.54 -15.60 -5.37
N THR A 13 -3.94 -16.19 -4.34
CA THR A 13 -4.65 -16.99 -3.33
C THR A 13 -5.59 -16.10 -2.51
N ALA A 14 -5.12 -14.93 -2.06
CA ALA A 14 -5.95 -13.98 -1.32
C ALA A 14 -7.12 -13.46 -2.17
N ALA A 15 -6.85 -13.09 -3.43
CA ALA A 15 -7.88 -12.67 -4.38
C ALA A 15 -8.91 -13.78 -4.62
N SER A 16 -8.47 -15.03 -4.79
CA SER A 16 -9.34 -16.19 -4.94
C SER A 16 -10.25 -16.39 -3.71
N LYS A 17 -9.72 -16.25 -2.49
CA LYS A 17 -10.51 -16.31 -1.24
C LYS A 17 -11.59 -15.22 -1.17
N LEU A 18 -11.37 -14.08 -1.84
CA LEU A 18 -12.28 -12.95 -1.92
C LEU A 18 -13.15 -12.96 -3.19
N ALA A 19 -13.10 -14.03 -3.99
CA ALA A 19 -13.77 -14.15 -5.28
C ALA A 19 -13.43 -13.02 -6.28
N ILE A 20 -12.25 -12.41 -6.13
CA ILE A 20 -11.72 -11.40 -7.05
C ILE A 20 -11.00 -12.11 -8.20
N ARG A 21 -11.49 -11.91 -9.42
CA ARG A 21 -10.85 -12.42 -10.63
C ARG A 21 -9.76 -11.46 -11.10
N LEU A 22 -8.50 -11.79 -10.82
CA LEU A 22 -7.35 -11.08 -11.36
C LEU A 22 -6.95 -11.73 -12.68
N ALA A 23 -7.13 -10.99 -13.79
CA ALA A 23 -6.72 -11.45 -15.10
C ALA A 23 -5.18 -11.43 -15.18
N PRO A 24 -4.50 -12.55 -15.50
CA PRO A 24 -3.03 -12.63 -15.47
C PRO A 24 -2.34 -11.62 -16.38
N ASP A 25 -2.96 -11.26 -17.50
CA ASP A 25 -2.48 -10.25 -18.46
C ASP A 25 -2.59 -8.81 -17.94
N ARG A 26 -3.35 -8.59 -16.86
CA ARG A 26 -3.59 -7.29 -16.23
C ARG A 26 -2.92 -7.13 -14.87
N LEU A 27 -2.25 -8.18 -14.38
CA LEU A 27 -1.55 -8.17 -13.11
C LEU A 27 -0.04 -8.20 -13.35
N SER A 28 0.67 -7.21 -12.81
CA SER A 28 2.13 -7.24 -12.73
C SER A 28 2.53 -7.25 -11.26
N CYS A 29 3.41 -8.18 -10.89
CA CYS A 29 3.99 -8.25 -9.56
C CYS A 29 5.49 -7.97 -9.68
N ILE A 30 5.95 -6.89 -9.04
CA ILE A 30 7.36 -6.51 -9.02
C ILE A 30 7.88 -6.80 -7.61
N ASP A 31 8.81 -7.75 -7.52
CA ASP A 31 9.48 -8.07 -6.27
C ASP A 31 10.69 -7.15 -6.07
N LEU A 32 10.77 -6.45 -4.94
CA LEU A 32 11.90 -5.58 -4.63
C LEU A 32 13.22 -6.35 -4.59
N ALA A 33 13.20 -7.61 -4.13
CA ALA A 33 14.40 -8.46 -4.13
C ALA A 33 14.95 -8.68 -5.55
N SER A 34 14.08 -8.67 -6.55
CA SER A 34 14.49 -8.82 -7.95
C SER A 34 15.05 -7.53 -8.56
N CYS A 35 14.93 -6.39 -7.87
CA CYS A 35 15.59 -5.12 -8.22
C CYS A 35 16.98 -4.99 -7.59
N LEU A 36 17.31 -5.82 -6.59
CA LEU A 36 18.65 -5.90 -6.03
C LEU A 36 19.55 -6.63 -7.03
N SER A 37 20.67 -6.01 -7.43
CA SER A 37 21.68 -6.69 -8.24
C SER A 37 22.40 -7.74 -7.40
N ALA A 38 23.04 -8.74 -8.04
CA ALA A 38 23.89 -9.70 -7.34
C ALA A 38 25.18 -9.07 -6.74
N SER A 39 25.36 -7.76 -6.90
CA SER A 39 26.45 -7.00 -6.30
C SER A 39 26.18 -6.81 -4.81
N LEU A 40 27.21 -6.99 -3.98
CA LEU A 40 27.10 -6.91 -2.51
C LEU A 40 26.80 -5.50 -2.00
N GLU A 41 26.96 -4.46 -2.83
CA GLU A 41 26.66 -3.06 -2.49
C GLU A 41 26.01 -2.30 -3.66
N PRO A 42 24.71 -2.53 -3.94
CA PRO A 42 23.99 -1.70 -4.91
C PRO A 42 23.84 -0.30 -4.32
N SER A 43 24.20 0.73 -5.10
CA SER A 43 23.90 2.10 -4.70
C SER A 43 22.38 2.25 -4.58
N THR A 44 21.92 2.96 -3.55
CA THR A 44 20.50 3.19 -3.28
C THR A 44 19.72 3.72 -4.48
N SER A 45 20.34 4.60 -5.27
CA SER A 45 19.74 5.15 -6.50
C SER A 45 19.46 4.04 -7.51
N ASP A 46 20.40 3.11 -7.71
CA ASP A 46 20.28 2.02 -8.68
C ASP A 46 19.06 1.12 -8.40
N VAL A 47 18.78 0.84 -7.12
CA VAL A 47 17.60 0.03 -6.74
C VAL A 47 16.29 0.74 -7.11
N VAL A 48 16.20 2.04 -6.82
CA VAL A 48 14.97 2.81 -7.10
C VAL A 48 14.83 3.12 -8.58
N ASP A 49 15.93 3.35 -9.30
CA ASP A 49 15.91 3.57 -10.75
C ASP A 49 15.45 2.29 -11.48
N ARG A 50 15.95 1.11 -11.09
CA ARG A 50 15.47 -0.18 -11.60
C ARG A 50 14.01 -0.46 -11.25
N LEU A 51 13.59 -0.12 -10.02
CA LEU A 51 12.20 -0.25 -9.62
C LEU A 51 11.30 0.64 -10.49
N ASN A 52 11.69 1.90 -10.70
CA ASN A 52 10.99 2.84 -11.56
C ASN A 52 10.89 2.34 -12.99
N GLU A 53 11.98 1.82 -13.56
CA GLU A 53 11.99 1.24 -14.91
C GLU A 53 10.98 0.09 -15.03
N ARG A 54 10.98 -0.82 -14.06
CA ARG A 54 10.03 -1.95 -14.06
C ARG A 54 8.59 -1.52 -13.90
N ILE A 55 8.33 -0.51 -13.06
CA ILE A 55 7.00 0.08 -12.95
C ILE A 55 6.58 0.64 -14.30
N ASN A 56 7.46 1.38 -15.00
CA ASN A 56 7.15 1.97 -16.29
C ASN A 56 6.81 0.92 -17.35
N ASN A 57 7.56 -0.17 -17.38
CA ASN A 57 7.31 -1.28 -18.30
C ASN A 57 6.00 -2.02 -17.98
N ALA A 58 5.53 -1.96 -16.73
CA ALA A 58 4.29 -2.59 -16.30
C ALA A 58 3.06 -1.67 -16.46
N LEU A 59 3.25 -0.35 -16.44
CA LEU A 59 2.16 0.61 -16.60
C LEU A 59 1.61 0.56 -18.02
N LYS A 60 0.28 0.52 -18.14
CA LYS A 60 -0.41 0.59 -19.43
C LYS A 60 -0.97 1.98 -19.64
N SER A 61 -0.59 2.64 -20.74
CA SER A 61 -0.98 4.01 -21.06
C SER A 61 -2.48 4.19 -21.34
N ASP A 62 -3.16 3.13 -21.77
CA ASP A 62 -4.52 3.23 -22.33
C ASP A 62 -5.61 2.85 -21.32
N ILE A 63 -5.22 2.49 -20.09
CA ILE A 63 -6.14 2.06 -19.03
C ILE A 63 -5.83 2.75 -17.70
N LYS A 64 -6.78 2.65 -16.77
CA LYS A 64 -6.58 3.05 -15.38
C LYS A 64 -5.72 2.02 -14.67
N ASN A 65 -4.66 2.48 -14.03
CA ASN A 65 -3.71 1.64 -13.29
C ASN A 65 -4.00 1.73 -11.79
N LEU A 66 -3.93 0.60 -11.09
CA LEU A 66 -3.85 0.53 -9.64
C LEU A 66 -2.44 0.06 -9.29
N VAL A 67 -1.65 0.93 -8.66
CA VAL A 67 -0.30 0.61 -8.20
C VAL A 67 -0.34 0.48 -6.68
N VAL A 68 0.07 -0.67 -6.16
CA VAL A 68 0.11 -0.95 -4.72
C VAL A 68 1.56 -1.19 -4.30
N PHE A 69 2.03 -0.41 -3.34
CA PHE A 69 3.26 -0.65 -2.61
C PHE A 69 2.91 -1.18 -1.22
N ASP A 70 3.24 -2.44 -0.94
CA ASP A 70 2.86 -3.11 0.30
C ASP A 70 3.59 -2.57 1.54
N ASP A 71 4.84 -2.14 1.37
CA ASP A 71 5.61 -1.49 2.42
C ASP A 71 6.73 -0.63 1.82
N VAL A 72 6.52 0.67 1.71
CA VAL A 72 7.57 1.58 1.21
C VAL A 72 8.66 1.86 2.24
N SER A 73 8.44 1.51 3.52
CA SER A 73 9.49 1.64 4.54
C SER A 73 10.67 0.70 4.28
N CYS A 74 10.44 -0.39 3.52
CA CYS A 74 11.52 -1.25 3.04
C CYS A 74 12.51 -0.50 2.15
N LEU A 75 12.06 0.49 1.37
CA LEU A 75 12.97 1.33 0.57
C LEU A 75 13.79 2.25 1.46
N GLU A 76 13.26 2.63 2.62
CA GLU A 76 13.98 3.44 3.60
C GLU A 76 15.17 2.67 4.23
N ALA A 77 15.00 1.37 4.43
CA ALA A 77 16.05 0.50 4.97
C ALA A 77 17.29 0.41 4.06
N PHE A 78 17.15 0.58 2.74
CA PHE A 78 18.26 0.57 1.78
C PHE A 78 18.94 1.93 1.58
N SER A 79 18.40 3.01 2.17
CA SER A 79 18.71 4.38 1.76
C SER A 79 19.16 5.33 2.87
N GLY A 80 19.18 4.88 4.13
CA GLY A 80 19.59 5.71 5.27
C GLY A 80 18.72 6.98 5.42
N GLU A 81 19.32 8.09 5.87
CA GLU A 81 18.59 9.36 6.10
C GLU A 81 18.02 10.01 4.82
N MET A 82 18.57 9.68 3.63
CA MET A 82 18.11 10.20 2.32
C MET A 82 16.86 9.48 1.76
N SER A 83 16.37 8.49 2.49
CA SER A 83 15.27 7.59 2.14
C SER A 83 13.96 8.27 1.78
N LYS A 84 13.49 9.17 2.65
CA LYS A 84 12.16 9.76 2.57
C LYS A 84 11.99 10.66 1.36
N ALA A 85 12.97 11.51 1.10
CA ALA A 85 12.95 12.40 -0.06
C ALA A 85 12.97 11.61 -1.37
N LEU A 86 13.74 10.51 -1.42
CA LEU A 86 13.86 9.68 -2.60
C LEU A 86 12.56 8.91 -2.89
N VAL A 87 11.96 8.29 -1.86
CA VAL A 87 10.62 7.67 -1.96
C VAL A 87 9.57 8.70 -2.36
N SER A 88 9.63 9.91 -1.82
CA SER A 88 8.73 10.99 -2.22
C SER A 88 8.84 11.34 -3.70
N ARG A 89 10.07 11.52 -4.19
CA ARG A 89 10.32 11.85 -5.61
C ARG A 89 9.85 10.72 -6.52
N MET A 90 10.06 9.47 -6.13
CA MET A 90 9.56 8.30 -6.86
C MET A 90 8.02 8.33 -6.98
N LEU A 91 7.32 8.50 -5.85
CA LEU A 91 5.85 8.52 -5.82
C LEU A 91 5.27 9.72 -6.59
N LEU A 92 5.90 10.89 -6.50
CA LEU A 92 5.49 12.09 -7.26
C LEU A 92 5.71 11.90 -8.77
N SER A 93 6.86 11.35 -9.16
CA SER A 93 7.16 11.03 -10.56
C SER A 93 6.17 10.00 -11.11
N LEU A 94 5.83 8.97 -10.32
CA LEU A 94 4.80 8.01 -10.68
C LEU A 94 3.43 8.69 -10.86
N LYS A 95 2.98 9.51 -9.89
CA LYS A 95 1.70 10.25 -9.96
C LYS A 95 1.62 11.11 -11.22
N ALA A 96 2.69 11.80 -11.60
CA ALA A 96 2.73 12.67 -12.77
C ALA A 96 2.54 11.94 -14.12
N ARG A 97 2.80 10.63 -14.16
CA ARG A 97 2.77 9.81 -15.39
C ARG A 97 1.55 8.90 -15.47
N MET A 98 0.75 8.84 -14.41
CA MET A 98 -0.43 7.98 -14.36
C MET A 98 -1.61 8.61 -15.10
N THR A 99 -2.39 7.76 -15.77
CA THR A 99 -3.61 8.19 -16.46
C THR A 99 -4.64 8.72 -15.45
N PRO A 100 -5.44 9.75 -15.81
CA PRO A 100 -6.48 10.27 -14.93
C PRO A 100 -7.44 9.18 -14.42
N GLY A 101 -7.67 9.15 -13.11
CA GLY A 101 -8.49 8.13 -12.45
C GLY A 101 -7.76 6.85 -12.07
N SER A 102 -6.45 6.77 -12.33
CA SER A 102 -5.57 5.77 -11.72
C SER A 102 -5.33 6.06 -10.23
N LEU A 103 -4.93 5.03 -9.47
CA LEU A 103 -4.73 5.12 -8.02
C LEU A 103 -3.38 4.54 -7.59
N ILE A 104 -2.69 5.25 -6.69
CA ILE A 104 -1.52 4.76 -5.97
C ILE A 104 -1.93 4.48 -4.53
N VAL A 105 -1.68 3.27 -4.06
CA VAL A 105 -1.78 2.90 -2.65
C VAL A 105 -0.37 2.60 -2.16
N ALA A 106 0.11 3.36 -1.19
CA ALA A 106 1.42 3.16 -0.59
C ALA A 106 1.25 2.96 0.92
N ALA A 107 1.55 1.74 1.39
CA ALA A 107 1.55 1.42 2.80
C ALA A 107 2.93 1.65 3.41
N THR A 108 2.95 2.09 4.67
CA THR A 108 4.18 2.29 5.45
C THR A 108 3.93 1.95 6.91
N LYS A 109 4.96 1.40 7.56
CA LYS A 109 4.98 1.15 9.01
C LYS A 109 5.66 2.28 9.80
N SER A 110 6.45 3.12 9.15
CA SER A 110 7.36 4.10 9.78
C SER A 110 6.73 5.48 10.07
N GLY A 111 5.40 5.58 10.08
CA GLY A 111 4.66 6.82 10.31
C GLY A 111 4.11 7.41 9.00
N ALA A 112 3.95 8.74 8.94
CA ALA A 112 3.37 9.39 7.77
C ALA A 112 4.34 9.38 6.57
N LEU A 113 3.80 9.14 5.38
CA LEU A 113 4.57 9.28 4.15
C LEU A 113 5.02 10.75 3.97
N PRO A 114 6.24 10.97 3.45
CA PRO A 114 6.76 12.31 3.16
C PRO A 114 6.09 12.98 1.93
N VAL A 115 5.04 12.38 1.36
CA VAL A 115 4.26 12.92 0.24
C VAL A 115 2.86 13.28 0.70
N ARG A 116 2.34 14.42 0.23
CA ARG A 116 0.92 14.76 0.39
C ARG A 116 0.07 13.77 -0.39
N SER A 117 -0.54 12.82 0.31
CA SER A 117 -1.57 11.94 -0.25
C SER A 117 -2.89 12.69 -0.40
N ASP A 118 -3.80 12.17 -1.21
CA ASP A 118 -5.16 12.74 -1.34
C ASP A 118 -6.02 12.39 -0.10
N PHE A 119 -5.76 11.23 0.50
CA PHE A 119 -6.25 10.81 1.81
C PHE A 119 -5.24 9.87 2.48
N THR A 120 -5.32 9.72 3.80
CA THR A 120 -4.58 8.73 4.57
C THR A 120 -5.56 7.80 5.28
N ILE A 121 -5.17 6.52 5.38
CA ILE A 121 -5.87 5.53 6.19
C ILE A 121 -4.86 5.02 7.21
N ARG A 122 -5.14 5.27 8.49
CA ARG A 122 -4.34 4.75 9.61
C ARG A 122 -5.10 3.60 10.25
N ILE A 123 -4.46 2.45 10.36
CA ILE A 123 -5.00 1.26 11.03
C ILE A 123 -4.13 1.02 12.27
N SER A 124 -4.75 1.01 13.44
CA SER A 124 -4.04 0.82 14.72
C SER A 124 -4.70 -0.31 15.51
N PRO A 125 -3.93 -1.23 16.12
CA PRO A 125 -4.52 -2.25 16.99
C PRO A 125 -5.21 -1.57 18.18
N VAL A 126 -6.35 -2.10 18.60
CA VAL A 126 -6.99 -1.69 19.86
C VAL A 126 -6.50 -2.59 21.00
N GLY A 127 -6.24 -2.01 22.17
CA GLY A 127 -5.78 -2.76 23.35
C GLY A 127 -6.85 -3.70 23.93
N THR A 128 -6.50 -4.41 25.00
CA THR A 128 -7.31 -5.47 25.65
C THR A 128 -8.58 -5.00 26.38
N GLY A 129 -9.08 -3.78 26.12
CA GLY A 129 -10.27 -3.19 26.77
C GLY A 129 -11.51 -3.09 25.87
N PHE A 130 -11.42 -3.49 24.60
CA PHE A 130 -12.55 -3.48 23.66
C PHE A 130 -13.24 -4.85 23.62
N SER A 131 -14.51 -4.88 23.17
CA SER A 131 -15.26 -6.14 23.06
C SER A 131 -14.50 -7.14 22.17
N LYS A 132 -14.74 -8.44 22.40
CA LYS A 132 -14.13 -9.59 21.69
C LYS A 132 -14.14 -9.47 20.16
N ASP A 133 -15.00 -8.61 19.60
CA ASP A 133 -15.18 -8.43 18.17
C ASP A 133 -14.44 -7.22 17.56
N ILE A 134 -13.78 -6.35 18.32
CA ILE A 134 -13.02 -5.21 17.75
C ILE A 134 -11.52 -5.52 17.77
N SER A 135 -10.90 -5.53 16.60
CA SER A 135 -9.47 -5.84 16.43
C SER A 135 -8.61 -4.61 16.10
N ALA A 136 -9.19 -3.56 15.53
CA ALA A 136 -8.45 -2.36 15.14
C ALA A 136 -9.31 -1.09 15.17
N GLU A 137 -8.65 0.06 15.31
CA GLU A 137 -9.19 1.38 15.00
C GLU A 137 -8.71 1.78 13.60
N VAL A 138 -9.62 2.27 12.77
CA VAL A 138 -9.34 2.76 11.43
C VAL A 138 -9.72 4.24 11.34
N VAL A 139 -8.73 5.06 11.05
CA VAL A 139 -8.86 6.50 10.90
C VAL A 139 -8.63 6.87 9.45
N ILE A 140 -9.58 7.59 8.86
CA ILE A 140 -9.48 8.13 7.51
C ILE A 140 -9.42 9.66 7.60
N GLU A 141 -8.35 10.24 7.06
CA GLU A 141 -8.13 11.68 7.02
C GLU A 141 -7.96 12.10 5.55
N ASN A 142 -8.79 13.02 5.07
CA ASN A 142 -8.58 13.58 3.74
C ASN A 142 -7.57 14.72 3.83
N SER A 143 -6.73 14.82 2.82
CA SER A 143 -5.75 15.90 2.71
C SER A 143 -6.43 17.25 2.46
N ALA A 144 -5.74 18.32 2.88
CA ALA A 144 -6.21 19.68 3.18
C ALA A 144 -7.07 20.41 2.13
N PHE A 145 -7.29 19.85 0.94
CA PHE A 145 -8.15 20.43 -0.11
C PHE A 145 -9.65 20.26 0.15
N LYS A 146 -10.04 19.40 1.08
CA LYS A 146 -11.41 19.33 1.59
C LYS A 146 -11.35 19.34 3.12
N LYS A 147 -11.93 20.36 3.76
CA LYS A 147 -12.15 20.44 5.23
C LYS A 147 -13.15 19.36 5.71
N SER A 148 -13.03 18.12 5.25
CA SER A 148 -13.84 17.02 5.75
C SER A 148 -13.29 16.59 7.10
N ALA A 149 -14.17 16.46 8.08
CA ALA A 149 -13.82 15.93 9.38
C ALA A 149 -13.15 14.55 9.23
N LYS A 150 -12.15 14.31 10.07
CA LYS A 150 -11.55 12.99 10.30
C LYS A 150 -12.67 11.99 10.60
N LYS A 151 -12.63 10.83 9.94
CA LYS A 151 -13.59 9.74 10.19
C LYS A 151 -12.89 8.61 10.91
N THR A 152 -13.44 8.21 12.06
CA THR A 152 -12.94 7.09 12.85
C THR A 152 -13.93 5.95 12.81
N TYR A 153 -13.41 4.74 12.66
CA TYR A 153 -14.15 3.48 12.65
C TYR A 153 -13.46 2.47 13.57
N HIS A 154 -14.23 1.61 14.21
CA HIS A 154 -13.72 0.35 14.77
C HIS A 154 -13.83 -0.73 13.71
N ALA A 155 -12.84 -1.60 13.61
CA ALA A 155 -12.81 -2.69 12.64
C ALA A 155 -12.73 -4.06 13.34
N CYS A 156 -13.55 -5.00 12.86
CA CYS A 156 -13.40 -6.43 13.09
C CYS A 156 -12.76 -7.05 11.85
N ILE A 157 -11.48 -7.40 11.96
CA ILE A 157 -10.72 -8.04 10.89
C ILE A 157 -10.75 -9.54 11.13
N ARG A 158 -11.36 -10.29 10.20
CA ARG A 158 -11.40 -11.75 10.16
C ARG A 158 -10.77 -12.24 8.86
N ASP A 159 -10.51 -13.54 8.77
CA ASP A 159 -9.78 -14.17 7.65
C ASP A 159 -10.25 -13.79 6.24
N ARG A 160 -11.55 -13.50 6.05
CA ARG A 160 -12.15 -13.20 4.73
C ARG A 160 -13.02 -11.95 4.72
N SER A 161 -13.06 -11.19 5.81
CA SER A 161 -13.95 -10.04 5.91
C SER A 161 -13.41 -9.01 6.87
N VAL A 162 -13.56 -7.74 6.50
CA VAL A 162 -13.35 -6.60 7.38
C VAL A 162 -14.68 -5.91 7.57
N LYS A 163 -15.14 -5.76 8.81
CA LYS A 163 -16.36 -5.02 9.15
C LYS A 163 -15.99 -3.74 9.88
N PHE A 164 -16.55 -2.62 9.44
CA PHE A 164 -16.36 -1.31 10.07
C PHE A 164 -17.60 -0.93 10.88
N PHE A 165 -17.38 -0.36 12.05
CA PHE A 165 -18.38 0.14 12.97
C PHE A 165 -18.07 1.59 13.31
N VAL A 166 -19.10 2.44 13.40
CA VAL A 166 -18.91 3.80 13.91
C VAL A 166 -18.75 3.69 15.43
N PRO A 167 -17.74 4.32 16.05
CA PRO A 167 -17.61 4.31 17.50
C PRO A 167 -18.89 4.79 18.18
N GLY A 168 -19.36 4.06 19.20
CA GLY A 168 -20.60 4.39 19.92
C GLY A 168 -21.91 3.98 19.24
N SER A 169 -21.89 3.45 18.00
CA SER A 169 -23.12 2.99 17.32
C SER A 169 -23.47 1.52 17.57
N VAL A 170 -22.57 0.74 18.20
CA VAL A 170 -22.80 -0.66 18.54
C VAL A 170 -23.44 -0.72 19.93
N ARG A 171 -24.74 -1.05 20.00
CA ARG A 171 -25.37 -1.42 21.28
C ARG A 171 -24.73 -2.72 21.79
N PRO A 172 -24.54 -2.88 23.11
CA PRO A 172 -24.28 -4.20 23.66
C PRO A 172 -25.42 -5.12 23.20
N LEU A 173 -25.08 -6.25 22.59
CA LEU A 173 -26.05 -7.33 22.43
C LEU A 173 -26.38 -7.80 23.85
N SER A 174 -27.57 -7.42 24.33
CA SER A 174 -28.20 -7.95 25.53
C SER A 174 -28.46 -9.44 25.40
#